data_AF-A0A2V7I4R2-F1
#
_entry.id   AF-A0A2V7I4R2-F1
#
_cell.length_a   1.000
_cell.length_b   1.000
_cell.length_c   1.000
_cell.angle_alpha   90.00
_cell.angle_beta   90.00
_cell.angle_gamma   90.00
#
_symmetry.space_group_name_H-M   'P 1'
#
loop_
_entity.id
_entity.type
_entity.pdbx_description
1 polymer ?
#
loop_
_entity_poly.entity_id
_entity_poly.type
_entity_poly.pdbx_seq_one_letter_code
_entity_poly.pdbx_strand_id
1 'polypeptide(L)'
;MVSRLLEVGPEVVGDRGRGVAFWRAVWDAVRLEERLVALDDLSQAPLPAGLDQSHLEDLLREAPEDVRFHLSRGAAESFVNTLPLLHPRGYLQVQDIFVTSMGEYRQGFRGPGKLDGSVVSWVNGALLRAVGARAGYDVHFAPFRYRPNSRTSILYTTQRD
;
A
#
# COMPACT_ATOMS: atom_id res chain seq x y z
N MET A 1 18.77 -27.02 -8.54
CA MET A 1 17.72 -27.39 -7.54
C MET A 1 16.86 -26.18 -7.20
N VAL A 2 17.44 -25.06 -6.75
CA VAL A 2 16.71 -23.79 -6.48
C VAL A 2 15.96 -23.26 -7.71
N SER A 3 16.57 -23.28 -8.89
CA SER A 3 15.92 -22.86 -10.15
C SER A 3 14.63 -23.64 -10.47
N ARG A 4 14.66 -24.97 -10.35
CA ARG A 4 13.44 -25.79 -10.53
C ARG A 4 12.37 -25.51 -9.47
N LEU A 5 12.77 -25.22 -8.24
CA LEU A 5 11.83 -24.87 -7.17
C LEU A 5 11.11 -23.55 -7.46
N LEU A 6 11.82 -22.57 -8.01
CA LEU A 6 11.27 -21.28 -8.42
C LEU A 6 10.32 -21.41 -9.61
N GLU A 7 10.63 -22.30 -10.56
CA GLU A 7 9.85 -22.50 -11.78
C GLU A 7 8.61 -23.38 -11.58
N VAL A 8 8.71 -24.44 -10.77
CA VAL A 8 7.69 -25.50 -10.68
C VAL A 8 6.91 -25.45 -9.37
N GLY A 9 7.50 -24.94 -8.28
CA GLY A 9 6.85 -24.84 -6.98
C GLY A 9 7.34 -25.84 -5.92
N PRO A 10 6.74 -25.84 -4.72
CA PRO A 10 7.19 -26.61 -3.55
C PRO A 10 7.22 -28.14 -3.78
N GLU A 11 6.49 -28.64 -4.77
CA GLU A 11 6.39 -30.05 -5.14
C GLU A 11 7.74 -30.63 -5.61
N VAL A 12 8.71 -29.79 -6.01
CA VAL A 12 10.05 -30.24 -6.43
C VAL A 12 10.86 -30.84 -5.28
N VAL A 13 10.52 -30.53 -4.02
CA VAL A 13 11.22 -31.05 -2.82
C VAL A 13 10.50 -32.28 -2.23
N GLY A 14 9.86 -33.06 -3.10
CA GLY A 14 9.11 -34.26 -2.72
C GLY A 14 7.63 -33.95 -2.55
N ASP A 15 7.23 -33.59 -1.33
CA ASP A 15 5.84 -33.24 -1.04
C ASP A 15 5.69 -31.74 -0.70
N ARG A 16 4.45 -31.25 -0.81
CA ARG A 16 4.11 -29.85 -0.55
C ARG A 16 4.54 -29.39 0.84
N GLY A 17 4.43 -30.24 1.86
CA GLY A 17 4.83 -29.92 3.23
C GLY A 17 6.33 -29.66 3.34
N ARG A 18 7.15 -30.51 2.70
CA ARG A 18 8.61 -30.31 2.62
C ARG A 18 8.99 -29.05 1.85
N GLY A 19 8.33 -28.77 0.73
CA GLY A 19 8.54 -27.53 -0.02
C GLY A 19 8.18 -26.28 0.78
N VAL A 20 7.08 -26.31 1.54
CA VAL A 20 6.73 -25.21 2.46
C VAL A 20 7.76 -25.06 3.57
N ALA A 21 8.22 -26.16 4.17
CA ALA A 21 9.25 -26.11 5.22
C ALA A 21 10.57 -25.53 4.72
N PHE A 22 11.00 -25.89 3.50
CA PHE A 22 12.15 -25.29 2.84
C PHE A 22 11.98 -23.77 2.70
N TRP A 23 10.86 -23.30 2.15
CA TRP A 23 10.61 -21.87 1.97
C TRP A 23 10.55 -21.11 3.30
N ARG A 24 10.01 -21.73 4.36
CA ARG A 24 10.03 -21.17 5.72
C ARG A 24 11.45 -21.03 6.24
N ALA A 25 12.29 -22.06 6.09
CA ALA A 25 13.68 -22.01 6.54
C ALA A 25 14.51 -20.97 5.78
N VAL A 26 14.30 -20.86 4.46
CA VAL A 26 14.90 -19.79 3.64
C VAL A 26 14.42 -18.44 4.13
N TRP A 27 13.11 -18.25 4.30
CA TRP A 27 12.55 -17.00 4.80
C TRP A 27 13.11 -16.63 6.17
N ASP A 28 13.17 -17.57 7.11
CA ASP A 28 13.72 -17.32 8.44
C ASP A 28 15.20 -16.94 8.41
N ALA A 29 15.96 -17.45 7.43
CA ALA A 29 17.39 -17.13 7.25
C ALA A 29 17.62 -15.80 6.51
N VAL A 30 16.73 -15.39 5.61
CA VAL A 30 16.89 -14.18 4.78
C VAL A 30 16.02 -13.01 5.24
N ARG A 31 15.04 -13.23 6.13
CA ARG A 31 14.20 -12.15 6.66
C ARG A 31 15.10 -11.13 7.35
N LEU A 32 15.01 -9.89 6.90
CA LEU A 32 15.67 -8.78 7.56
C LEU A 32 14.87 -8.41 8.81
N GLU A 33 15.55 -8.07 9.90
CA GLU A 33 14.90 -7.44 11.05
C GLU A 33 14.45 -6.04 10.63
N GLU A 34 13.15 -5.77 10.66
CA GLU A 34 12.64 -4.42 10.48
C GLU A 34 12.99 -3.58 11.71
N ARG A 35 13.72 -2.49 11.48
CA ARG A 35 14.06 -1.51 12.51
C ARG A 35 13.45 -0.18 12.13
N LEU A 36 12.69 0.39 13.05
CA LEU A 36 12.19 1.76 12.88
C LEU A 36 13.38 2.71 12.93
N VAL A 37 13.54 3.51 11.89
CA VAL A 37 14.54 4.57 11.83
C VAL A 37 13.82 5.88 12.07
N ALA A 38 14.29 6.65 13.05
CA ALA A 38 13.80 8.00 13.26
C ALA A 38 14.24 8.87 12.08
N LEU A 39 13.32 9.71 11.60
CA LEU A 39 13.63 10.76 10.64
C LEU A 39 13.71 12.07 11.41
N ASP A 40 14.80 12.81 11.22
CA ASP A 40 14.98 14.14 11.82
C ASP A 40 14.07 15.17 11.13
N ASP A 41 13.79 14.97 9.85
CA ASP A 41 12.93 15.81 9.02
C ASP A 41 12.12 14.98 8.01
N LEU A 42 10.94 15.45 7.62
CA LEU A 42 10.10 14.78 6.61
C LEU A 42 10.77 14.72 5.23
N SER A 43 11.71 15.61 4.93
CA SER A 43 12.50 15.58 3.70
C SER A 43 13.37 14.32 3.58
N GLN A 44 13.63 13.62 4.70
CA GLN A 44 14.35 12.35 4.72
C GLN A 44 13.45 11.15 4.40
N ALA A 45 12.13 11.34 4.31
CA ALA A 45 11.21 10.25 4.02
C ALA A 45 11.49 9.66 2.62
N PRO A 46 11.58 8.32 2.48
CA PRO A 46 11.88 7.66 1.22
C PRO A 46 10.65 7.61 0.29
N LEU A 47 10.21 8.78 -0.19
CA LEU A 47 9.04 8.93 -1.03
C LEU A 47 9.27 8.34 -2.45
N PRO A 48 8.25 7.73 -3.07
CA PRO A 48 8.33 7.31 -4.47
C PRO A 48 8.41 8.50 -5.42
N ALA A 49 8.83 8.22 -6.66
CA ALA A 49 8.79 9.22 -7.72
C ALA A 49 7.36 9.76 -7.89
N GLY A 50 7.24 11.09 -8.02
CA GLY A 50 5.95 11.77 -8.12
C GLY A 50 5.27 12.07 -6.78
N LEU A 51 5.85 11.64 -5.66
CA LEU A 51 5.51 12.13 -4.33
C LEU A 51 6.62 13.02 -3.78
N ASP A 52 6.21 14.12 -3.18
CA ASP A 52 7.08 15.04 -2.46
C ASP A 52 6.58 15.25 -1.02
N GLN A 53 7.39 15.95 -0.23
CA GLN A 53 7.15 16.22 1.19
C GLN A 53 5.78 16.86 1.46
N SER A 54 5.29 17.71 0.55
CA SER A 54 4.04 18.43 0.75
C SER A 54 2.81 17.50 0.74
N HIS A 55 2.89 16.38 0.00
CA HIS A 55 1.86 15.34 0.03
C HIS A 55 1.78 14.66 1.41
N LEU A 56 2.95 14.44 2.02
CA LEU A 56 3.06 13.83 3.33
C LEU A 56 2.61 14.81 4.43
N GLU A 57 2.97 16.09 4.32
CA GLU A 57 2.49 17.14 5.22
C GLU A 57 0.97 17.28 5.19
N ASP A 58 0.35 17.26 4.01
CA ASP A 58 -1.11 17.30 3.87
C ASP A 58 -1.78 16.11 4.55
N LEU A 59 -1.21 14.90 4.37
CA LEU A 59 -1.69 13.69 5.05
C LEU A 59 -1.53 13.78 6.58
N LEU A 60 -0.36 14.24 7.04
CA LEU A 60 -0.02 14.32 8.47
C LEU A 60 -0.82 15.40 9.20
N ARG A 61 -1.29 16.44 8.50
CA ARG A 61 -2.18 17.46 9.08
C ARG A 61 -3.50 16.86 9.60
N GLU A 62 -3.99 15.82 8.94
CA GLU A 62 -5.18 15.07 9.35
C GLU A 62 -4.85 13.92 10.31
N ALA A 63 -3.57 13.70 10.58
CA ALA A 63 -3.12 12.57 11.36
C ALA A 63 -3.26 12.82 12.87
N PRO A 64 -3.47 11.75 13.63
CA PRO A 64 -3.20 11.74 15.06
C PRO A 64 -1.79 12.22 15.43
N GLU A 65 -1.62 12.77 16.66
CA GLU A 65 -0.30 13.08 17.23
C GLU A 65 0.67 11.88 17.14
N ASP A 66 0.27 10.73 17.69
CA ASP A 66 1.05 9.49 17.55
C ASP A 66 0.31 8.50 16.65
N VAL A 67 0.82 8.31 15.43
CA VAL A 67 0.31 7.30 14.49
C VAL A 67 1.44 6.54 13.80
N ARG A 68 1.22 5.23 13.62
CA ARG A 68 2.00 4.41 12.69
C ARG A 68 1.13 4.12 11.48
N PHE A 69 1.65 4.41 10.30
CA PHE A 69 0.93 4.22 9.05
C PHE A 69 1.86 3.71 7.94
N HIS A 70 1.25 3.23 6.86
CA HIS A 70 1.98 2.74 5.70
C HIS A 70 2.01 3.81 4.61
N LEU A 71 3.17 4.04 4.00
CA LEU A 71 3.30 4.91 2.83
C LEU A 71 2.79 4.25 1.54
N SER A 72 2.69 2.92 1.50
CA SER A 72 2.19 2.19 0.31
C SER A 72 2.93 2.59 -0.98
N ARG A 73 4.27 2.69 -0.93
CA ARG A 73 5.13 3.30 -1.96
C ARG A 73 4.74 2.95 -3.40
N GLY A 74 4.70 1.65 -3.73
CA GLY A 74 4.37 1.20 -5.09
C GLY A 74 2.93 1.51 -5.52
N ALA A 75 1.98 1.51 -4.60
CA ALA A 75 0.59 1.87 -4.90
C ALA A 75 0.46 3.38 -5.16
N ALA A 76 1.14 4.20 -4.37
CA ALA A 76 1.15 5.65 -4.55
C ALA A 76 1.85 6.05 -5.85
N GLU A 77 2.99 5.42 -6.17
CA GLU A 77 3.70 5.62 -7.45
C GLU A 77 2.83 5.24 -8.66
N SER A 78 2.23 4.04 -8.61
CA SER A 78 1.30 3.58 -9.65
C SER A 78 0.13 4.53 -9.83
N PHE A 79 -0.43 5.04 -8.74
CA PHE A 79 -1.54 5.98 -8.76
C PHE A 79 -1.16 7.31 -9.43
N VAL A 80 -0.04 7.93 -9.01
CA VAL A 80 0.46 9.18 -9.61
C VAL A 80 0.72 9.03 -11.10
N ASN A 81 1.31 7.92 -11.52
CA ASN A 81 1.60 7.66 -12.93
C ASN A 81 0.34 7.36 -13.75
N THR A 82 -0.74 6.90 -13.10
CA THR A 82 -1.98 6.52 -13.78
C THR A 82 -2.92 7.71 -13.99
N LEU A 83 -3.01 8.64 -13.03
CA LEU A 83 -3.97 9.75 -13.09
C LEU A 83 -3.87 10.58 -14.40
N PRO A 84 -2.67 11.00 -14.86
CA PRO A 84 -2.54 11.78 -16.09
C PRO A 84 -2.93 11.03 -17.37
N LEU A 85 -3.04 9.70 -17.31
CA LEU A 85 -3.44 8.86 -18.44
C LEU A 85 -4.96 8.76 -18.61
N LEU A 86 -5.72 9.25 -17.61
CA LEU A 86 -7.17 9.24 -17.68
C LEU A 86 -7.67 10.21 -18.75
N HIS A 87 -8.67 9.77 -19.52
CA HIS A 87 -9.47 10.67 -20.33
C HIS A 87 -10.08 11.78 -19.43
N PRO A 88 -10.31 13.02 -19.91
CA PRO A 88 -10.84 14.10 -19.06
C PRO A 88 -12.18 13.79 -18.37
N ARG A 89 -13.00 12.91 -18.98
CA ARG A 89 -14.24 12.37 -18.41
C ARG A 89 -14.11 10.94 -17.84
N GLY A 90 -12.89 10.44 -17.75
CA GLY A 90 -12.55 9.12 -17.22
C GLY A 90 -12.44 9.14 -15.70
N TYR A 91 -12.47 7.96 -15.11
CA TYR A 91 -12.25 7.77 -13.68
C TYR A 91 -11.37 6.53 -13.45
N LEU A 92 -10.56 6.56 -12.40
CA LEU A 92 -9.90 5.37 -11.88
C LEU A 92 -10.70 4.81 -10.70
N GLN A 93 -10.94 3.49 -10.72
CA GLN A 93 -11.51 2.74 -9.61
C GLN A 93 -10.45 1.81 -9.00
N VAL A 94 -10.19 1.93 -7.70
CA VAL A 94 -9.26 1.08 -6.97
C VAL A 94 -10.02 0.27 -5.93
N GLN A 95 -9.86 -1.05 -5.96
CA GLN A 95 -10.47 -1.96 -4.99
C GLN A 95 -9.48 -2.29 -3.87
N ASP A 96 -9.98 -2.89 -2.79
CA ASP A 96 -9.19 -3.28 -1.62
C ASP A 96 -8.46 -2.11 -0.94
N ILE A 97 -9.16 -0.98 -0.79
CA ILE A 97 -8.72 0.10 0.08
C ILE A 97 -9.02 -0.26 1.52
N PHE A 98 -8.00 -0.30 2.37
CA PHE A 98 -8.17 -0.73 3.76
C PHE A 98 -8.32 0.42 4.76
N VAL A 99 -7.85 1.61 4.38
CA VAL A 99 -7.86 2.80 5.23
C VAL A 99 -8.32 3.98 4.41
N THR A 100 -9.37 4.67 4.86
CA THR A 100 -9.91 5.85 4.17
C THR A 100 -9.61 7.16 4.89
N SER A 101 -9.09 7.11 6.11
CA SER A 101 -8.70 8.27 6.90
C SER A 101 -7.56 7.92 7.85
N MET A 102 -6.73 8.91 8.23
CA MET A 102 -5.64 8.68 9.17
C MET A 102 -6.11 8.25 10.56
N GLY A 103 -7.32 8.68 10.97
CA GLY A 103 -7.92 8.28 12.25
C GLY A 103 -8.19 6.77 12.38
N GLU A 104 -8.38 6.04 11.28
CA GLU A 104 -8.62 4.59 11.30
C GLU A 104 -7.40 3.77 11.74
N TYR A 105 -6.19 4.34 11.65
CA TYR A 105 -4.97 3.71 12.17
C TYR A 105 -4.95 3.62 13.71
N ARG A 106 -5.70 4.48 14.42
CA ARG A 106 -5.84 4.37 15.89
C ARG A 106 -6.74 3.24 16.35
N GLN A 107 -7.69 2.83 15.50
CA GLN A 107 -8.78 1.91 15.90
C GLN A 107 -8.34 0.45 15.98
N GLY A 108 -7.08 0.19 15.69
CA GLY A 108 -6.50 -1.12 15.70
C GLY A 108 -5.47 -1.23 14.60
N PHE A 109 -4.76 -2.35 14.63
CA PHE A 109 -3.75 -2.62 13.65
C PHE A 109 -4.37 -2.82 12.26
N ARG A 110 -4.11 -1.88 11.36
CA ARG A 110 -4.47 -1.97 9.95
C ARG A 110 -3.36 -2.71 9.19
N GLY A 111 -3.23 -4.00 9.55
CA GLY A 111 -2.52 -5.06 8.83
C GLY A 111 -1.13 -5.44 9.35
N PRO A 112 -0.84 -6.74 9.60
CA PRO A 112 0.47 -7.33 9.35
C PRO A 112 0.47 -7.95 7.95
N GLY A 113 1.57 -7.81 7.25
CA GLY A 113 1.80 -8.55 6.02
C GLY A 113 1.57 -7.68 4.81
N LYS A 114 2.53 -6.79 4.56
CA LYS A 114 3.57 -7.12 3.59
C LYS A 114 4.60 -5.98 3.59
N LEU A 115 5.87 -6.39 3.69
CA LEU A 115 7.04 -5.53 3.84
C LEU A 115 7.14 -4.51 2.72
N ASP A 116 7.91 -3.45 2.94
CA ASP A 116 8.36 -2.60 1.83
C ASP A 116 9.09 -3.48 0.80
N GLY A 117 8.70 -3.38 -0.48
CA GLY A 117 9.16 -4.28 -1.55
C GLY A 117 8.37 -5.59 -1.73
N SER A 118 7.28 -5.80 -0.98
CA SER A 118 6.40 -6.93 -1.23
C SER A 118 5.53 -6.75 -2.48
N VAL A 119 5.29 -7.86 -3.19
CA VAL A 119 4.46 -7.92 -4.41
C VAL A 119 3.00 -7.50 -4.17
N VAL A 120 2.51 -7.50 -2.92
CA VAL A 120 1.14 -7.04 -2.59
C VAL A 120 1.21 -6.09 -1.41
N SER A 121 1.09 -4.79 -1.65
CA SER A 121 1.06 -3.78 -0.58
C SER A 121 -0.38 -3.48 -0.18
N TRP A 122 -0.62 -3.23 1.11
CA TRP A 122 -1.84 -2.53 1.53
C TRP A 122 -1.86 -1.12 0.95
N VAL A 123 -3.04 -0.62 0.58
CA VAL A 123 -3.21 0.72 -0.01
C VAL A 123 -3.74 1.68 1.04
N ASN A 124 -2.94 2.68 1.39
CA ASN A 124 -3.33 3.81 2.22
C ASN A 124 -4.18 4.79 1.38
N GLY A 125 -5.51 4.65 1.45
CA GLY A 125 -6.44 5.51 0.72
C GLY A 125 -6.39 6.96 1.16
N ALA A 126 -6.09 7.24 2.43
CA ALA A 126 -5.92 8.62 2.92
C ALA A 126 -4.74 9.31 2.23
N LEU A 127 -3.61 8.61 2.05
CA LEU A 127 -2.50 9.11 1.25
C LEU A 127 -2.92 9.33 -0.21
N LEU A 128 -3.58 8.37 -0.85
CA LEU A 128 -4.02 8.53 -2.24
C LEU A 128 -4.99 9.72 -2.43
N ARG A 129 -5.81 10.05 -1.42
CA ARG A 129 -6.64 11.25 -1.43
C ARG A 129 -5.80 12.51 -1.44
N ALA A 130 -4.80 12.63 -0.55
CA ALA A 130 -3.89 13.78 -0.52
C ALA A 130 -3.15 13.95 -1.86
N VAL A 131 -2.73 12.82 -2.45
CA VAL A 131 -2.07 12.78 -3.76
C VAL A 131 -2.97 13.21 -4.91
N GLY A 132 -4.16 12.61 -5.01
CA GLY A 132 -5.15 12.99 -6.02
C GLY A 132 -5.52 14.46 -5.91
N ALA A 133 -5.69 14.96 -4.68
CA ALA A 133 -6.06 16.34 -4.44
C ALA A 133 -5.05 17.35 -4.99
N ARG A 134 -3.75 17.07 -4.86
CA ARG A 134 -2.68 17.92 -5.42
C ARG A 134 -2.55 17.77 -6.93
N ALA A 135 -2.87 16.59 -7.46
CA ALA A 135 -2.92 16.34 -8.89
C ALA A 135 -4.15 16.94 -9.60
N GLY A 136 -5.06 17.62 -8.89
CA GLY A 136 -6.28 18.19 -9.47
C GLY A 136 -7.42 17.17 -9.62
N TYR A 137 -7.45 16.13 -8.80
CA TYR A 137 -8.49 15.11 -8.78
C TYR A 137 -9.20 15.07 -7.42
N ASP A 138 -10.49 14.81 -7.45
CA ASP A 138 -11.25 14.43 -6.26
C ASP A 138 -11.21 12.92 -6.07
N VAL A 139 -11.10 12.50 -4.81
CA VAL A 139 -10.98 11.09 -4.42
C VAL A 139 -12.08 10.75 -3.43
N HIS A 140 -12.95 9.83 -3.84
CA HIS A 140 -14.11 9.39 -3.07
C HIS A 140 -13.98 7.93 -2.66
N PHE A 141 -14.61 7.57 -1.54
CA PHE A 141 -14.61 6.20 -1.02
C PHE A 141 -16.05 5.70 -0.90
N ALA A 142 -16.27 4.46 -1.31
CA ALA A 142 -17.53 3.75 -1.09
C ALA A 142 -17.26 2.37 -0.46
N PRO A 143 -18.19 1.82 0.34
CA PRO A 143 -18.02 0.48 0.89
C PRO A 143 -17.89 -0.59 -0.21
N PHE A 144 -17.03 -1.60 0.00
CA PHE A 144 -16.95 -2.75 -0.89
C PHE A 144 -18.18 -3.66 -0.72
N ARG A 145 -19.07 -3.71 -1.73
CA ARG A 145 -20.37 -4.39 -1.63
C ARG A 145 -20.41 -5.82 -2.18
N TYR A 146 -19.32 -6.30 -2.81
CA TYR A 146 -19.31 -7.62 -3.46
C TYR A 146 -19.10 -8.79 -2.49
N ARG A 147 -18.71 -8.51 -1.24
CA ARG A 147 -18.53 -9.51 -0.18
C ARG A 147 -19.13 -9.01 1.13
N PRO A 148 -20.08 -9.75 1.74
CA PRO A 148 -20.59 -9.41 3.07
C PRO A 148 -19.48 -9.30 4.10
N ASN A 149 -19.62 -8.34 5.02
CA ASN A 149 -18.65 -8.06 6.10
C ASN A 149 -17.23 -7.69 5.61
N SER A 150 -17.09 -7.24 4.36
CA SER A 150 -15.81 -6.68 3.91
C SER A 150 -15.47 -5.44 4.72
N ARG A 151 -14.20 -5.33 5.11
CA ARG A 151 -13.65 -4.14 5.79
C ARG A 151 -12.95 -3.20 4.81
N THR A 152 -12.99 -3.50 3.52
CA THR A 152 -12.38 -2.68 2.48
C THR A 152 -13.39 -1.73 1.87
N SER A 153 -12.85 -0.65 1.29
CA SER A 153 -13.56 0.33 0.50
C SER A 153 -13.08 0.26 -0.95
N ILE A 154 -13.85 0.88 -1.81
CA ILE A 154 -13.52 1.17 -3.20
C ILE A 154 -13.23 2.66 -3.28
N LEU A 155 -12.10 3.01 -3.89
CA LEU A 155 -11.75 4.39 -4.21
C LEU A 155 -12.17 4.70 -5.65
N TYR A 156 -12.69 5.90 -5.85
CA TYR A 156 -12.99 6.49 -7.16
C TYR A 156 -12.27 7.82 -7.29
N THR A 157 -11.79 8.13 -8.49
CA THR A 157 -11.18 9.43 -8.81
C THR A 157 -11.89 10.13 -9.95
N THR A 158 -12.09 11.43 -9.83
CA THR A 158 -12.63 12.28 -10.90
C THR A 158 -11.76 13.52 -11.02
N GLN A 159 -11.53 14.00 -12.23
CA GLN A 159 -10.85 15.28 -12.43
C GLN A 159 -11.70 16.39 -11.80
N ARG A 160 -11.06 17.33 -11.08
CA ARG A 160 -11.74 18.53 -10.58
C ARG A 160 -12.05 19.46 -11.74
N ASP A 161 -13.22 20.10 -11.66
CA ASP A 161 -13.63 21.18 -12.54
C ASP A 161 -12.81 22.46 -12.30
#